data_AF-A0A6H0Y638-F1
#
_entry.id   AF-A0A6H0Y638-F1
#
_cell.length_a   1.000
_cell.length_b   1.000
_cell.length_c   1.000
_cell.angle_alpha   90.00
_cell.angle_beta   90.00
_cell.angle_gamma   90.00
#
_symmetry.space_group_name_H-M   'P 1'
#
loop_
_entity.id
_entity.type
_entity.pdbx_description
1 polymer ?
#
loop_
_entity_poly.entity_id
_entity_poly.type
_entity_poly.pdbx_seq_one_letter_code
_entity_poly.pdbx_strand_id
1 'polypeptide(L)'
;MQNGHAAKRFKISDLPKSNVFTQKLPTDEEFPSPKSSHSAERSQLGPRLVKHAAFTYVRPDPFPRNELLSVSRAALRDLAITPEDAQSKEFAQVVSGERIATVDGEVKDDDIYPWAQCYGGYQFGSWAGQLGDGRAISCAGKTPYSRFADGRAVLRSSIREYVVSEALNALGIPTTRALCLTLAPESKVRRERMEPGAVVARFAQTWLRFGTFDLARSRGDRDLVRKLANYAAEEIFGGWENLPAKTASDEGTIASTSIVA
;
A
#
# COMPACT_ATOMS: atom_id res chain seq x y z
N MET A 1 -3.60 11.48 -17.40
CA MET A 1 -3.96 10.19 -18.03
C MET A 1 -5.49 10.06 -18.01
N GLN A 2 -6.10 9.69 -19.13
CA GLN A 2 -7.55 9.51 -19.24
C GLN A 2 -7.97 8.29 -18.39
N ASN A 3 -9.05 8.42 -17.62
CA ASN A 3 -9.70 7.29 -16.94
C ASN A 3 -10.07 6.23 -17.98
N GLY A 4 -9.27 5.17 -18.06
CA GLY A 4 -9.34 4.17 -19.12
C GLY A 4 -10.66 3.43 -19.08
N HIS A 5 -11.47 3.55 -20.13
CA HIS A 5 -12.49 2.56 -20.42
C HIS A 5 -11.76 1.30 -20.89
N ALA A 6 -11.40 0.42 -19.95
CA ALA A 6 -10.87 -0.89 -20.32
C ALA A 6 -11.93 -1.62 -21.15
N ALA A 7 -11.62 -1.91 -22.42
CA ALA A 7 -12.51 -2.65 -23.31
C ALA A 7 -12.77 -4.08 -22.80
N LYS A 8 -11.83 -4.63 -22.03
CA LYS A 8 -11.94 -5.92 -21.34
C LYS A 8 -12.13 -5.68 -19.84
N ARG A 9 -13.13 -6.34 -19.26
CA ARG A 9 -13.37 -6.38 -17.81
C ARG A 9 -13.11 -7.77 -17.26
N PHE A 10 -12.78 -7.86 -15.98
CA PHE A 10 -12.34 -9.07 -15.30
C PHE A 10 -13.12 -9.28 -14.00
N LYS A 11 -13.15 -10.52 -13.51
CA LYS A 11 -13.41 -10.76 -12.09
C LYS A 11 -12.19 -10.37 -11.28
N ILE A 12 -12.35 -10.13 -9.98
CA ILE A 12 -11.26 -9.75 -9.08
C ILE A 12 -10.12 -10.79 -9.04
N SER A 13 -10.46 -12.08 -9.20
CA SER A 13 -9.50 -13.19 -9.27
C SER A 13 -8.70 -13.24 -10.57
N ASP A 14 -9.27 -12.69 -11.65
CA ASP A 14 -8.69 -12.68 -13.00
C ASP A 14 -7.98 -11.35 -13.32
N LEU A 15 -7.93 -10.41 -12.38
CA LEU A 15 -7.23 -9.14 -12.57
C LEU A 15 -5.75 -9.39 -12.86
N PRO A 16 -5.13 -8.64 -13.78
CA PRO A 16 -3.68 -8.68 -13.98
C PRO A 16 -2.94 -8.45 -12.65
N LYS A 17 -2.22 -9.47 -12.20
CA LYS A 17 -1.51 -9.46 -10.92
C LYS A 17 -0.12 -8.86 -11.15
N SER A 18 0.25 -7.85 -10.37
CA SER A 18 1.59 -7.25 -10.40
C SER A 18 2.10 -7.05 -8.97
N ASN A 19 3.42 -7.16 -8.79
CA ASN A 19 4.11 -6.99 -7.51
C ASN A 19 5.45 -6.26 -7.67
N VAL A 20 5.50 -5.34 -8.63
CA VAL A 20 6.72 -4.60 -9.00
C VAL A 20 7.41 -3.98 -7.78
N PHE A 21 6.64 -3.39 -6.86
CA PHE A 21 7.16 -2.81 -5.62
C PHE A 21 7.93 -3.83 -4.77
N THR A 22 7.37 -5.00 -4.51
CA THR A 22 7.99 -6.00 -3.64
C THR A 22 9.09 -6.81 -4.33
N GLN A 23 9.11 -6.83 -5.66
CA GLN A 23 10.20 -7.42 -6.44
C GLN A 23 11.43 -6.50 -6.52
N LYS A 24 11.23 -5.18 -6.56
CA LYS A 24 12.30 -4.20 -6.82
C LYS A 24 12.92 -3.63 -5.54
N LEU A 25 12.20 -3.65 -4.42
CA LEU A 25 12.62 -3.04 -3.17
C LEU A 25 12.93 -4.09 -2.10
N PRO A 26 13.83 -3.80 -1.15
CA PRO A 26 14.20 -4.78 -0.13
C PRO A 26 13.06 -5.01 0.85
N THR A 27 12.83 -6.28 1.16
CA THR A 27 11.95 -6.71 2.25
C THR A 27 12.69 -6.73 3.58
N ASP A 28 11.93 -6.78 4.65
CA ASP A 28 12.37 -7.02 6.02
C ASP A 28 13.07 -8.38 6.17
N GLU A 29 14.27 -8.39 6.75
CA GLU A 29 15.09 -9.60 6.90
C GLU A 29 14.44 -10.67 7.79
N GLU A 30 13.59 -10.26 8.74
CA GLU A 30 12.88 -11.20 9.60
C GLU A 30 11.77 -11.95 8.86
N PHE A 31 11.23 -11.36 7.79
CA PHE A 31 10.19 -11.94 6.95
C PHE A 31 10.57 -11.80 5.46
N PRO A 32 11.59 -12.56 5.01
CA PRO A 32 12.15 -12.40 3.67
C PRO A 32 11.23 -12.91 2.56
N SER A 33 10.20 -13.68 2.90
CA SER A 33 9.24 -14.25 1.93
C SER A 33 7.79 -14.22 2.43
N PRO A 34 6.80 -14.29 1.52
CA PRO A 34 5.40 -14.51 1.86
C PRO A 34 5.17 -15.68 2.82
N LYS A 35 5.78 -16.83 2.54
CA LYS A 35 5.64 -18.05 3.36
C LYS A 35 6.17 -17.83 4.77
N SER A 36 7.33 -17.19 4.92
CA SER A 36 7.90 -16.90 6.25
C SER A 36 6.95 -16.06 7.11
N SER A 37 6.32 -15.04 6.52
CA SER A 37 5.30 -14.21 7.20
C SER A 37 3.99 -14.96 7.45
N HIS A 38 3.55 -15.77 6.48
CA HIS A 38 2.30 -16.51 6.58
C HIS A 38 2.35 -17.59 7.66
N SER A 39 3.50 -18.22 7.88
CA SER A 39 3.69 -19.26 8.90
C SER A 39 4.06 -18.70 10.28
N ALA A 40 4.44 -17.42 10.39
CA ALA A 40 4.87 -16.83 11.65
C ALA A 40 3.77 -16.78 12.71
N GLU A 41 4.13 -16.79 13.99
CA GLU A 41 3.16 -16.51 15.06
C GLU A 41 2.67 -15.06 14.95
N ARG A 42 1.39 -14.80 15.23
CA ARG A 42 0.81 -13.45 15.05
C ARG A 42 1.52 -12.41 15.91
N SER A 43 1.99 -12.81 17.09
CA SER A 43 2.76 -11.97 18.01
C SER A 43 4.08 -11.46 17.41
N GLN A 44 4.68 -12.18 16.46
CA GLN A 44 5.93 -11.80 15.79
C GLN A 44 5.72 -10.75 14.70
N LEU A 45 4.49 -10.60 14.17
CA LEU A 45 4.12 -9.57 13.19
C LEU A 45 3.74 -8.24 13.87
N GLY A 46 4.05 -8.10 15.15
CA GLY A 46 3.73 -6.93 15.97
C GLY A 46 4.76 -5.80 15.86
N PRO A 47 4.50 -4.67 16.54
CA PRO A 47 5.29 -3.44 16.44
C PRO A 47 6.78 -3.61 16.76
N ARG A 48 7.66 -3.16 15.85
CA ARG A 48 9.11 -3.12 16.05
C ARG A 48 9.80 -2.16 15.10
N LEU A 49 11.09 -1.90 15.34
CA LEU A 49 11.92 -1.17 14.38
C LEU A 49 12.35 -2.10 13.24
N VAL A 50 12.12 -1.65 12.01
CA VAL A 50 12.49 -2.34 10.78
C VAL A 50 13.57 -1.50 10.10
N LYS A 51 14.73 -2.08 9.79
CA LYS A 51 15.87 -1.40 9.15
C LYS A 51 16.17 -2.02 7.79
N HIS A 52 16.84 -1.27 6.92
CA HIS A 52 17.31 -1.73 5.59
C HIS A 52 16.24 -2.31 4.66
N ALA A 53 14.96 -2.05 4.94
CA ALA A 53 13.82 -2.56 4.20
C ALA A 53 12.83 -1.46 3.84
N ALA A 54 12.15 -1.62 2.71
CA ALA A 54 11.07 -0.76 2.25
C ALA A 54 9.68 -1.26 2.71
N PHE A 55 9.56 -2.55 3.04
CA PHE A 55 8.32 -3.17 3.47
C PHE A 55 8.57 -4.45 4.27
N THR A 56 7.51 -4.95 4.91
CA THR A 56 7.44 -6.29 5.49
C THR A 56 6.25 -7.02 4.87
N TYR A 57 6.39 -8.29 4.48
CA TYR A 57 5.24 -9.14 4.20
C TYR A 57 4.43 -9.34 5.48
N VAL A 58 3.11 -9.10 5.43
CA VAL A 58 2.25 -9.27 6.62
C VAL A 58 0.96 -9.95 6.21
N ARG A 59 0.70 -11.12 6.80
CA ARG A 59 -0.57 -11.80 6.60
C ARG A 59 -1.74 -10.98 7.16
N PRO A 60 -2.88 -10.89 6.45
CA PRO A 60 -4.09 -10.25 6.93
C PRO A 60 -4.55 -10.72 8.32
N ASP A 61 -5.29 -9.87 9.03
CA ASP A 61 -6.03 -10.23 10.24
C ASP A 61 -7.52 -9.91 10.03
N PRO A 62 -8.25 -10.72 9.25
CA PRO A 62 -9.64 -10.42 8.88
C PRO A 62 -10.53 -10.34 10.12
N PHE A 63 -11.61 -9.58 10.01
CA PHE A 63 -12.62 -9.58 11.06
C PHE A 63 -13.49 -10.85 10.97
N PRO A 64 -14.02 -11.36 12.10
CA PRO A 64 -14.86 -12.57 12.10
C PRO A 64 -16.12 -12.44 11.24
N ARG A 65 -16.68 -11.24 11.17
CA ARG A 65 -17.87 -10.92 10.39
C ARG A 65 -17.68 -9.58 9.69
N ASN A 66 -17.94 -9.58 8.39
CA ASN A 66 -17.83 -8.42 7.51
C ASN A 66 -19.12 -8.22 6.71
N GLU A 67 -19.49 -6.96 6.50
CA GLU A 67 -20.63 -6.55 5.68
C GLU A 67 -20.16 -5.51 4.66
N LEU A 68 -20.26 -5.82 3.37
CA LEU A 68 -19.93 -4.89 2.31
C LEU A 68 -21.02 -3.80 2.24
N LEU A 69 -20.69 -2.56 2.60
CA LEU A 69 -21.65 -1.46 2.65
C LEU A 69 -21.79 -0.73 1.32
N SER A 70 -20.68 -0.52 0.61
CA SER A 70 -20.68 0.25 -0.63
C SER A 70 -19.50 -0.11 -1.52
N VAL A 71 -19.71 -0.04 -2.83
CA VAL A 71 -18.68 -0.22 -3.88
C VAL A 71 -18.77 0.94 -4.86
N SER A 72 -17.64 1.58 -5.16
CA SER A 72 -17.58 2.68 -6.12
C SER A 72 -17.61 2.13 -7.55
N ARG A 73 -18.66 2.49 -8.30
CA ARG A 73 -18.77 2.16 -9.72
C ARG A 73 -17.67 2.81 -10.56
N ALA A 74 -17.18 3.98 -10.14
CA ALA A 74 -16.06 4.62 -10.82
C ALA A 74 -14.78 3.80 -10.62
N ALA A 75 -14.47 3.44 -9.37
CA ALA A 75 -13.33 2.60 -9.04
C ALA A 75 -13.34 1.24 -9.75
N LEU A 76 -14.51 0.58 -9.83
CA LEU A 76 -14.65 -0.67 -10.58
C LEU A 76 -14.24 -0.51 -12.04
N ARG A 77 -14.65 0.60 -12.69
CA ARG A 77 -14.25 0.87 -14.09
C ARG A 77 -12.75 1.08 -14.22
N ASP A 78 -12.14 1.81 -13.31
CA ASP A 78 -10.70 2.11 -13.36
C ASP A 78 -9.83 0.87 -13.14
N LEU A 79 -10.30 -0.07 -12.31
CA LEU A 79 -9.67 -1.38 -12.12
C LEU A 79 -10.13 -2.42 -13.14
N ALA A 80 -11.01 -2.07 -14.08
CA ALA A 80 -11.60 -2.98 -15.05
C ALA A 80 -12.32 -4.20 -14.42
N ILE A 81 -12.93 -4.05 -13.24
CA ILE A 81 -13.69 -5.11 -12.57
C ILE A 81 -15.15 -5.08 -13.06
N THR A 82 -15.75 -6.24 -13.30
CA THR A 82 -17.17 -6.33 -13.69
C THR A 82 -18.10 -5.94 -12.53
N PRO A 83 -19.17 -5.15 -12.78
CA PRO A 83 -20.16 -4.82 -11.75
C PRO A 83 -20.84 -6.05 -11.12
N GLU A 84 -20.97 -7.14 -11.88
CA GLU A 84 -21.56 -8.39 -11.43
C GLU A 84 -20.67 -9.08 -10.39
N ASP A 85 -19.35 -9.02 -10.57
CA ASP A 85 -18.41 -9.62 -9.61
C ASP A 85 -18.36 -8.86 -8.29
N ALA A 86 -18.70 -7.56 -8.27
CA ALA A 86 -18.82 -6.80 -7.03
C ALA A 86 -19.93 -7.32 -6.08
N GLN A 87 -20.81 -8.20 -6.56
CA GLN A 87 -21.83 -8.89 -5.75
C GLN A 87 -21.40 -10.30 -5.32
N SER A 88 -20.22 -10.76 -5.75
CA SER A 88 -19.75 -12.11 -5.45
C SER A 88 -19.21 -12.21 -4.03
N LYS A 89 -19.34 -13.41 -3.45
CA LYS A 89 -18.74 -13.71 -2.14
C LYS A 89 -17.21 -13.56 -2.19
N GLU A 90 -16.60 -13.95 -3.29
CA GLU A 90 -15.16 -13.85 -3.51
C GLU A 90 -14.68 -12.39 -3.47
N PHE A 91 -15.39 -11.48 -4.16
CA PHE A 91 -15.09 -10.05 -4.08
C PHE A 91 -15.14 -9.55 -2.64
N ALA A 92 -16.22 -9.85 -1.90
CA ALA A 92 -16.38 -9.43 -0.51
C ALA A 92 -15.24 -9.96 0.38
N GLN A 93 -14.83 -11.22 0.19
CA GLN A 93 -13.74 -11.85 0.96
C GLN A 93 -12.37 -11.24 0.64
N VAL A 94 -12.11 -10.90 -0.61
CA VAL A 94 -10.84 -10.30 -1.01
C VAL A 94 -10.72 -8.88 -0.44
N VAL A 95 -11.76 -8.06 -0.59
CA VAL A 95 -11.72 -6.65 -0.16
C VAL A 95 -11.86 -6.47 1.35
N SER A 96 -12.40 -7.47 2.06
CA SER A 96 -12.42 -7.51 3.54
C SER A 96 -11.13 -8.08 4.13
N GLY A 97 -10.34 -8.77 3.32
CA GLY A 97 -9.10 -9.38 3.74
C GLY A 97 -9.18 -10.82 4.23
N GLU A 98 -10.33 -11.47 4.08
CA GLU A 98 -10.54 -12.88 4.36
C GLU A 98 -9.84 -13.80 3.36
N ARG A 99 -9.67 -13.36 2.12
CA ARG A 99 -8.97 -14.11 1.06
C ARG A 99 -7.89 -13.26 0.40
N ILE A 100 -6.75 -13.89 0.13
CA ILE A 100 -5.69 -13.30 -0.70
C ILE A 100 -5.93 -13.75 -2.15
N ALA A 101 -6.34 -12.82 -3.02
CA ALA A 101 -6.76 -13.14 -4.41
C ALA A 101 -5.67 -13.78 -5.29
N THR A 102 -4.42 -13.68 -4.85
CA THR A 102 -3.23 -14.13 -5.57
C THR A 102 -2.71 -15.49 -5.12
N VAL A 103 -3.28 -16.06 -4.05
CA VAL A 103 -2.85 -17.33 -3.46
C VAL A 103 -3.99 -18.34 -3.56
N ASP A 104 -3.68 -19.51 -4.13
CA ASP A 104 -4.57 -20.66 -4.15
C ASP A 104 -3.87 -21.84 -3.44
N GLY A 105 -4.41 -22.25 -2.29
CA GLY A 105 -3.82 -23.31 -1.46
C GLY A 105 -2.75 -22.81 -0.50
N GLU A 106 -1.65 -23.54 -0.39
CA GLU A 106 -0.53 -23.19 0.49
C GLU A 106 0.30 -22.02 -0.07
N VAL A 107 0.70 -21.10 0.82
CA VAL A 107 1.53 -19.95 0.47
C VAL A 107 2.97 -20.38 0.16
N LYS A 108 3.49 -19.92 -0.98
CA LYS A 108 4.85 -20.14 -1.48
C LYS A 108 5.72 -18.90 -1.30
N ASP A 109 7.04 -19.06 -1.47
CA ASP A 109 8.01 -18.00 -1.27
C ASP A 109 7.99 -16.90 -2.35
N ASP A 110 7.42 -17.18 -3.52
CA ASP A 110 7.35 -16.27 -4.67
C ASP A 110 5.93 -15.74 -4.95
N ASP A 111 4.97 -16.06 -4.09
CA ASP A 111 3.59 -15.58 -4.21
C ASP A 111 3.50 -14.06 -4.14
N ILE A 112 2.56 -13.48 -4.90
CA ILE A 112 2.16 -12.10 -4.69
C ILE A 112 1.38 -12.05 -3.39
N TYR A 113 1.86 -11.27 -2.43
CA TYR A 113 1.41 -11.38 -1.05
C TYR A 113 1.18 -10.01 -0.40
N PRO A 114 0.24 -9.88 0.56
CA PRO A 114 0.05 -8.63 1.30
C PRO A 114 1.32 -8.19 2.05
N TRP A 115 1.54 -6.88 2.06
CA TRP A 115 2.70 -6.25 2.67
C TRP A 115 2.30 -4.93 3.35
N ALA A 116 3.18 -4.45 4.23
CA ALA A 116 3.04 -3.17 4.92
C ALA A 116 4.31 -2.34 4.69
N GLN A 117 4.16 -1.08 4.29
CA GLN A 117 5.30 -0.23 3.93
C GLN A 117 6.03 0.32 5.16
N CYS A 118 7.36 0.33 5.10
CA CYS A 118 8.21 1.03 6.04
C CYS A 118 8.46 2.48 5.57
N TYR A 119 8.05 3.46 6.37
CA TYR A 119 8.36 4.87 6.11
C TYR A 119 8.44 5.64 7.43
N GLY A 120 8.97 6.85 7.39
CA GLY A 120 9.07 7.77 8.52
C GLY A 120 8.36 9.08 8.21
N GLY A 121 8.62 10.12 9.00
CA GLY A 121 8.13 11.44 8.62
C GLY A 121 8.19 12.47 9.73
N TYR A 122 8.02 13.72 9.33
CA TYR A 122 7.81 14.83 10.23
C TYR A 122 6.31 14.92 10.55
N GLN A 123 5.98 14.91 11.83
CA GLN A 123 4.61 15.16 12.32
C GLN A 123 4.62 16.48 13.07
N PHE A 124 3.82 17.45 12.59
CA PHE A 124 3.73 18.79 13.18
C PHE A 124 5.10 19.50 13.29
N GLY A 125 5.95 19.35 12.27
CA GLY A 125 7.28 19.97 12.21
C GLY A 125 8.41 19.19 12.92
N SER A 126 8.09 18.18 13.71
CA SER A 126 9.07 17.38 14.45
C SER A 126 9.27 16.01 13.82
N TRP A 127 10.52 15.54 13.79
CA TRP A 127 10.83 14.19 13.29
C TRP A 127 10.22 13.12 14.20
N ALA A 128 9.32 12.30 13.66
CA ALA A 128 8.60 11.27 14.41
C ALA A 128 9.28 9.88 14.38
N GLY A 129 10.45 9.77 13.72
CA GLY A 129 11.14 8.50 13.54
C GLY A 129 10.41 7.56 12.58
N GLN A 130 10.47 6.26 12.87
CA GLN A 130 9.78 5.25 12.08
C GLN A 130 8.28 5.31 12.31
N LEU A 131 7.54 5.43 11.21
CA LEU A 131 6.10 5.25 11.12
C LEU A 131 5.85 3.93 10.38
N GLY A 132 5.31 4.00 9.17
CA GLY A 132 4.94 2.84 8.36
C GLY A 132 3.44 2.55 8.39
N ASP A 133 3.04 1.56 7.60
CA ASP A 133 1.65 1.15 7.48
C ASP A 133 1.17 0.41 8.71
N GLY A 134 0.83 1.17 9.76
CA GLY A 134 0.43 0.62 11.05
C GLY A 134 -0.99 0.05 11.11
N ARG A 135 -1.81 0.30 10.09
CA ARG A 135 -3.19 -0.22 9.95
C ARG A 135 -3.61 -0.40 8.49
N ALA A 136 -2.68 -0.14 7.56
CA ALA A 136 -2.89 -0.21 6.13
C ALA A 136 -2.18 -1.47 5.63
N ILE A 137 -2.80 -2.63 5.86
CA ILE A 137 -2.47 -3.81 5.06
C ILE A 137 -3.52 -3.86 3.97
N SER A 138 -3.24 -4.52 2.86
CA SER A 138 -4.23 -4.94 1.87
C SER A 138 -5.50 -5.57 2.47
N CYS A 139 -5.53 -5.91 3.77
CA CYS A 139 -6.56 -6.72 4.43
C CYS A 139 -6.69 -6.58 5.99
N ALA A 140 -6.32 -5.44 6.60
CA ALA A 140 -6.46 -5.13 8.05
C ALA A 140 -5.56 -5.90 9.06
N GLY A 141 -5.22 -5.27 10.20
CA GLY A 141 -4.49 -5.90 11.32
C GLY A 141 -3.27 -5.12 11.83
N LYS A 142 -2.64 -5.63 12.89
CA LYS A 142 -1.36 -5.11 13.38
C LYS A 142 -0.22 -5.49 12.44
N THR A 143 0.75 -4.60 12.37
CA THR A 143 2.00 -4.72 11.61
C THR A 143 3.19 -4.33 12.49
N PRO A 144 4.43 -4.53 12.02
CA PRO A 144 5.62 -3.92 12.62
C PRO A 144 5.53 -2.40 12.81
N TYR A 145 4.64 -1.75 12.09
CA TYR A 145 4.48 -0.30 12.05
C TYR A 145 3.31 0.21 12.90
N SER A 146 2.53 -0.67 13.55
CA SER A 146 1.36 -0.26 14.35
C SER A 146 1.71 0.57 15.57
N ARG A 147 2.98 0.60 16.00
CA ARG A 147 3.44 1.27 17.23
C ARG A 147 2.61 0.83 18.43
N PHE A 148 1.78 1.71 18.98
CA PHE A 148 0.90 1.42 20.12
C PHE A 148 -0.56 1.18 19.71
N ALA A 149 -0.86 1.25 18.40
CA ALA A 149 -2.22 1.15 17.88
C ALA A 149 -2.66 -0.31 17.67
N ASP A 150 -3.97 -0.47 17.50
CA ASP A 150 -4.64 -1.76 17.29
C ASP A 150 -4.60 -2.26 15.84
N GLY A 151 -4.11 -1.46 14.90
CA GLY A 151 -4.11 -1.81 13.48
C GLY A 151 -5.49 -1.81 12.82
N ARG A 152 -6.49 -1.20 13.46
CA ARG A 152 -7.88 -1.16 12.97
C ARG A 152 -8.33 0.26 12.62
N ALA A 153 -9.31 0.36 11.73
CA ALA A 153 -10.02 1.61 11.42
C ALA A 153 -11.46 1.53 11.94
N VAL A 154 -12.05 2.68 12.29
CA VAL A 154 -13.45 2.78 12.71
C VAL A 154 -14.34 3.13 11.52
N LEU A 155 -15.62 2.79 11.60
CA LEU A 155 -16.58 3.07 10.53
C LEU A 155 -16.64 4.56 10.16
N ARG A 156 -16.70 5.48 11.14
CA ARG A 156 -16.84 6.93 10.86
C ARG A 156 -15.71 7.49 9.99
N SER A 157 -14.46 7.09 10.24
CA SER A 157 -13.30 7.59 9.50
C SER A 157 -13.27 6.97 8.12
N SER A 158 -13.64 5.70 8.03
CA SER A 158 -13.70 4.92 6.78
C SER A 158 -14.75 5.47 5.82
N ILE A 159 -15.94 5.86 6.32
CA ILE A 159 -16.96 6.56 5.52
C ILE A 159 -16.40 7.87 4.95
N ARG A 160 -15.78 8.70 5.79
CA ARG A 160 -15.21 9.99 5.35
C ARG A 160 -14.15 9.80 4.27
N GLU A 161 -13.25 8.84 4.46
CA GLU A 161 -12.18 8.55 3.51
C GLU A 161 -12.73 8.03 2.18
N TYR A 162 -13.68 7.10 2.20
CA TYR A 162 -14.34 6.58 1.00
C TYR A 162 -15.05 7.69 0.21
N VAL A 163 -15.87 8.49 0.88
CA VAL A 163 -16.65 9.57 0.24
C VAL A 163 -15.72 10.65 -0.33
N VAL A 164 -14.74 11.14 0.45
CA VAL A 164 -13.85 12.21 -0.01
C VAL A 164 -12.95 11.74 -1.16
N SER A 165 -12.46 10.51 -1.11
CA SER A 165 -11.61 9.96 -2.18
C SER A 165 -12.34 9.96 -3.53
N GLU A 166 -13.57 9.45 -3.57
CA GLU A 166 -14.30 9.38 -4.83
C GLU A 166 -14.91 10.73 -5.24
N ALA A 167 -15.24 11.60 -4.29
CA ALA A 167 -15.68 12.97 -4.58
C ALA A 167 -14.56 13.81 -5.23
N LEU A 168 -13.34 13.76 -4.68
CA LEU A 168 -12.18 14.45 -5.27
C LEU A 168 -11.89 13.94 -6.69
N ASN A 169 -11.96 12.62 -6.90
CA ASN A 169 -11.80 12.03 -8.22
C ASN A 169 -12.88 12.51 -9.21
N ALA A 170 -14.15 12.58 -8.76
CA ALA A 170 -15.24 13.10 -9.59
C ALA A 170 -15.07 14.59 -9.94
N LEU A 171 -14.41 15.36 -9.09
CA LEU A 171 -14.02 16.75 -9.34
C LEU A 171 -12.76 16.90 -10.22
N GLY A 172 -12.12 15.79 -10.63
CA GLY A 172 -10.89 15.80 -11.40
C GLY A 172 -9.64 16.18 -10.58
N ILE A 173 -9.71 16.13 -9.25
CA ILE A 173 -8.59 16.41 -8.36
C ILE A 173 -7.81 15.11 -8.12
N PRO A 174 -6.48 15.08 -8.35
CA PRO A 174 -5.65 13.91 -8.08
C PRO A 174 -5.79 13.42 -6.65
N THR A 175 -6.13 12.15 -6.48
CA THR A 175 -6.41 11.54 -5.18
C THR A 175 -6.19 10.03 -5.25
N THR A 176 -5.93 9.40 -4.11
CA THR A 176 -6.07 7.95 -4.01
C THR A 176 -7.53 7.56 -4.18
N ARG A 177 -7.78 6.36 -4.69
CA ARG A 177 -9.12 5.89 -4.98
C ARG A 177 -9.62 4.92 -3.91
N ALA A 178 -10.93 4.86 -3.74
CA ALA A 178 -11.57 3.97 -2.78
C ALA A 178 -12.54 3.03 -3.52
N LEU A 179 -12.19 1.75 -3.58
CA LEU A 179 -12.96 0.72 -4.26
C LEU A 179 -14.23 0.38 -3.50
N CYS A 180 -14.13 0.12 -2.20
CA CYS A 180 -15.29 -0.24 -1.38
C CYS A 180 -15.11 0.09 0.10
N LEU A 181 -16.23 0.04 0.82
CA LEU A 181 -16.32 0.19 2.26
C LEU A 181 -16.98 -1.06 2.86
N THR A 182 -16.29 -1.67 3.83
CA THR A 182 -16.75 -2.87 4.53
C THR A 182 -16.87 -2.57 6.03
N LEU A 183 -18.01 -2.90 6.61
CA LEU A 183 -18.29 -2.82 8.04
C LEU A 183 -17.88 -4.12 8.73
N ALA A 184 -17.25 -4.00 9.91
CA ALA A 184 -16.98 -5.11 10.81
C ALA A 184 -17.76 -4.90 12.13
N PRO A 185 -19.04 -5.29 12.20
CA PRO A 185 -19.94 -4.87 13.26
C PRO A 185 -19.58 -5.45 14.63
N GLU A 186 -18.96 -6.64 14.64
CA GLU A 186 -18.52 -7.31 15.87
C GLU A 186 -17.14 -6.83 16.35
N SER A 187 -16.40 -6.10 15.50
CA SER A 187 -15.13 -5.52 15.90
C SER A 187 -15.36 -4.24 16.67
N LYS A 188 -15.15 -4.30 17.99
CA LYS A 188 -15.25 -3.14 18.87
C LYS A 188 -13.89 -2.45 18.98
N VAL A 189 -13.72 -1.38 18.23
CA VAL A 189 -12.49 -0.57 18.18
C VAL A 189 -12.62 0.60 19.15
N ARG A 190 -11.67 0.73 20.08
CA ARG A 190 -11.69 1.81 21.08
C ARG A 190 -10.98 3.06 20.54
N ARG A 191 -11.69 4.17 20.48
CA ARG A 191 -11.13 5.52 20.29
C ARG A 191 -11.56 6.38 21.48
N GLU A 192 -12.15 7.55 21.24
CA GLU A 192 -12.82 8.33 22.29
C GLU A 192 -14.02 7.56 22.88
N ARG A 193 -14.67 6.74 22.04
CA ARG A 193 -15.72 5.79 22.42
C ARG A 193 -15.49 4.43 21.75
N MET A 194 -16.26 3.43 22.14
CA MET A 194 -16.29 2.16 21.41
C MET A 194 -17.04 2.35 20.09
N GLU A 195 -16.42 1.98 18.98
CA GLU A 195 -16.97 2.14 17.63
C GLU A 195 -16.81 0.83 16.84
N PRO A 196 -17.71 0.56 15.88
CA PRO A 196 -17.53 -0.57 14.98
C PRO A 196 -16.31 -0.38 14.09
N GLY A 197 -15.60 -1.48 13.84
CA GLY A 197 -14.50 -1.53 12.90
C GLY A 197 -14.97 -1.41 11.44
N ALA A 198 -14.07 -1.03 10.56
CA ALA A 198 -14.32 -1.01 9.12
C ALA A 198 -13.01 -1.17 8.33
N VAL A 199 -13.15 -1.53 7.05
CA VAL A 199 -12.08 -1.59 6.05
C VAL A 199 -12.50 -0.73 4.86
N VAL A 200 -11.55 0.06 4.33
CA VAL A 200 -11.69 0.70 3.02
C VAL A 200 -10.66 0.06 2.09
N ALA A 201 -11.10 -0.60 1.03
CA ALA A 201 -10.19 -1.08 0.00
C ALA A 201 -9.79 0.11 -0.87
N ARG A 202 -8.51 0.47 -0.84
CA ARG A 202 -7.96 1.63 -1.57
C ARG A 202 -6.98 1.18 -2.63
N PHE A 203 -6.85 1.98 -3.68
CA PHE A 203 -5.82 1.78 -4.69
C PHE A 203 -5.26 3.12 -5.18
N ALA A 204 -4.03 3.05 -5.63
CA ALA A 204 -3.27 4.14 -6.23
C ALA A 204 -2.18 3.51 -7.12
N GLN A 205 -1.62 4.30 -8.03
CA GLN A 205 -0.48 3.84 -8.85
C GLN A 205 0.78 3.63 -8.00
N THR A 206 0.91 4.35 -6.89
CA THR A 206 2.01 4.23 -5.94
C THR A 206 1.57 4.63 -4.54
N TRP A 207 2.24 4.05 -3.54
CA TRP A 207 2.08 4.39 -2.12
C TRP A 207 3.31 5.10 -1.55
N LEU A 208 4.31 5.44 -2.38
CA LEU A 208 5.47 6.23 -1.97
C LEU A 208 5.04 7.57 -1.38
N ARG A 209 5.79 7.99 -0.35
CA ARG A 209 5.61 9.25 0.37
C ARG A 209 6.98 9.89 0.53
N PHE A 210 7.05 11.19 0.82
CA PHE A 210 8.32 11.82 1.20
C PHE A 210 8.97 11.11 2.40
N GLY A 211 8.12 10.69 3.35
CA GLY A 211 8.51 9.87 4.50
C GLY A 211 9.24 8.55 4.16
N THR A 212 8.99 7.97 2.98
CA THR A 212 9.68 6.76 2.53
C THR A 212 11.16 7.04 2.30
N PHE A 213 11.48 8.19 1.70
CA PHE A 213 12.85 8.65 1.48
C PHE A 213 13.48 9.21 2.76
N ASP A 214 12.72 9.99 3.52
CA ASP A 214 13.20 10.62 4.75
C ASP A 214 13.66 9.60 5.78
N LEU A 215 12.99 8.45 5.91
CA LEU A 215 13.41 7.43 6.86
C LEU A 215 14.77 6.85 6.52
N ALA A 216 14.98 6.46 5.26
CA ALA A 216 16.26 5.94 4.79
C ALA A 216 17.36 7.00 4.96
N ARG A 217 17.08 8.25 4.56
CA ARG A 217 17.99 9.40 4.73
C ARG A 217 18.36 9.63 6.19
N SER A 218 17.38 9.64 7.10
CA SER A 218 17.61 9.89 8.54
C SER A 218 18.49 8.84 9.21
N ARG A 219 18.57 7.65 8.62
CA ARG A 219 19.38 6.51 9.10
C ARG A 219 20.74 6.41 8.41
N GLY A 220 21.04 7.29 7.46
CA GLY A 220 22.25 7.19 6.63
C GLY A 220 22.21 6.06 5.60
N ASP A 221 21.05 5.47 5.32
CA ASP A 221 20.89 4.35 4.38
C ASP A 221 20.85 4.86 2.94
N ARG A 222 22.02 5.23 2.41
CA ARG A 222 22.18 5.80 1.07
C ARG A 222 21.78 4.82 -0.02
N ASP A 223 21.97 3.53 0.22
CA ASP A 223 21.65 2.49 -0.76
C ASP A 223 20.14 2.32 -0.91
N LEU A 224 19.38 2.32 0.18
CA LEU A 224 17.93 2.31 0.11
C LEU A 224 17.38 3.59 -0.53
N VAL A 225 17.95 4.77 -0.22
CA VAL A 225 17.57 6.03 -0.90
C VAL A 225 17.75 5.90 -2.41
N ARG A 226 18.89 5.38 -2.87
CA ARG A 226 19.15 5.17 -4.31
C ARG A 226 18.17 4.19 -4.93
N LYS A 227 17.89 3.05 -4.29
CA LYS A 227 16.91 2.07 -4.77
C LYS A 227 15.51 2.67 -4.90
N LEU A 228 15.07 3.46 -3.91
CA LEU A 228 13.78 4.15 -3.94
C LEU A 228 13.71 5.21 -5.04
N ALA A 229 14.79 5.96 -5.26
CA ALA A 229 14.86 6.95 -6.34
C ALA A 229 14.79 6.29 -7.72
N ASN A 230 15.55 5.21 -7.92
CA ASN A 230 15.50 4.41 -9.14
C ASN A 230 14.10 3.84 -9.37
N TYR A 231 13.47 3.26 -8.34
CA TYR A 231 12.10 2.75 -8.44
C TYR A 231 11.11 3.85 -8.84
N ALA A 232 11.23 5.05 -8.26
CA ALA A 232 10.35 6.16 -8.60
C ALA A 232 10.53 6.61 -10.06
N ALA A 233 11.78 6.77 -10.51
CA ALA A 233 12.07 7.17 -11.88
C ALA A 233 11.57 6.13 -12.90
N GLU A 234 11.99 4.88 -12.76
CA GLU A 234 11.71 3.81 -13.72
C GLU A 234 10.23 3.39 -13.72
N GLU A 235 9.66 3.11 -12.54
CA GLU A 235 8.36 2.43 -12.45
C GLU A 235 7.18 3.41 -12.32
N ILE A 236 7.40 4.62 -11.79
CA ILE A 236 6.31 5.61 -11.57
C ILE A 236 6.32 6.68 -12.66
N PHE A 237 7.48 7.20 -13.01
CA PHE A 237 7.63 8.23 -14.04
C PHE A 237 7.94 7.66 -15.43
N GLY A 238 8.10 6.33 -15.54
CA GLY A 238 8.27 5.64 -16.81
C GLY A 238 9.67 5.80 -17.41
N GLY A 239 10.70 6.00 -16.59
CA GLY A 239 12.10 6.17 -17.00
C GLY A 239 12.69 7.52 -16.61
N TRP A 240 14.01 7.57 -16.42
CA TRP A 240 14.72 8.80 -16.06
C TRP A 240 14.59 9.89 -17.12
N GLU A 241 14.50 9.49 -18.38
CA GLU A 241 14.35 10.37 -19.54
C GLU A 241 12.99 11.08 -19.57
N ASN A 242 11.98 10.52 -18.91
CA ASN A 242 10.61 11.05 -18.85
C ASN A 242 10.38 11.95 -17.63
N LEU A 243 11.41 12.21 -16.82
CA LEU A 243 11.28 13.09 -15.66
C LEU A 243 11.00 14.53 -16.10
N PRO A 244 9.99 15.22 -15.49
CA PRO A 244 9.53 16.53 -15.93
C PRO A 244 10.56 17.66 -15.74
N ALA A 245 11.69 17.39 -15.09
CA ALA A 245 12.78 18.33 -14.83
C ALA A 245 14.13 17.82 -15.35
N LYS A 246 14.14 17.01 -16.43
CA LYS A 246 15.39 16.65 -17.11
C LYS A 246 16.08 17.94 -17.57
N THR A 247 17.17 18.33 -16.92
CA THR A 247 18.13 19.26 -17.51
C THR A 247 18.66 18.59 -18.77
N ALA A 248 18.66 19.31 -19.90
CA ALA A 248 19.26 18.80 -21.13
C ALA A 248 20.63 18.21 -20.78
N SER A 249 20.90 17.00 -21.22
CA SER A 249 22.22 16.39 -21.04
C SER A 249 23.23 17.33 -21.65
N ASP A 250 24.17 17.84 -20.85
CA ASP A 250 25.38 18.50 -21.35
C ASP A 250 26.24 17.44 -22.06
N GLU A 251 25.81 17.02 -23.25
CA GLU A 251 26.72 16.49 -24.27
C GLU A 251 27.46 17.69 -24.86
N GLY A 252 28.32 18.28 -24.03
CA GLY A 252 28.99 19.54 -24.30
C GLY A 252 30.19 19.74 -23.38
N THR A 253 31.26 19.00 -23.65
CA THR A 253 32.63 19.32 -23.21
C THR A 253 32.90 19.23 -21.71
N ILE A 254 33.18 18.02 -21.21
CA ILE A 254 34.05 17.89 -20.02
C ILE A 254 35.48 18.14 -20.48
N ALA A 255 35.85 19.43 -20.60
CA ALA A 255 37.24 19.80 -20.49
C ALA A 255 37.66 19.58 -19.04
N SER A 256 38.73 18.80 -18.88
CA SER A 256 39.45 18.52 -17.64
C SER A 256 39.33 19.62 -16.58
N THR A 257 38.77 19.31 -15.42
CA THR A 257 39.26 19.94 -14.18
C THR A 257 39.17 18.91 -13.06
N SER A 258 40.35 18.71 -12.47
CA SER A 258 40.72 17.79 -11.41
C SER A 258 39.80 17.82 -10.20
N ILE A 259 39.50 16.63 -9.69
CA ILE A 259 39.08 16.38 -8.31
C ILE A 259 40.17 16.86 -7.37
N VAL A 260 39.85 17.71 -6.39
CA VAL A 260 40.63 17.86 -5.15
C VAL A 260 39.70 18.14 -3.97
N ALA A 261 39.79 17.25 -2.96
CA ALA A 261 39.21 17.21 -1.62
C ALA A 261 37.70 16.93 -1.48
#